data_AF-A0A2D7X3N1-F1
#
_entry.id   AF-A0A2D7X3N1-F1
#
_cell.length_a   1.000
_cell.length_b   1.000
_cell.length_c   1.000
_cell.angle_alpha   90.00
_cell.angle_beta   90.00
_cell.angle_gamma   90.00
#
_symmetry.space_group_name_H-M   'P 1'
#
loop_
_entity.id
_entity.type
_entity.pdbx_description
1 polymer ?
#
loop_
_entity_poly.entity_id
_entity_poly.type
_entity_poly.pdbx_seq_one_letter_code
_entity_poly.pdbx_strand_id
1 'polypeptide(L)'
;MSETVSYPRDMRGYGEHPPHAQWPGNARVAVQFVLNYEEGGENCVLHGDEHSETFLSDIIGAEAYRDRHMSVESLYEYGSRAGVWRILKEFRKRELPLTVFGVTMAMARNPDVVQAFLDDGHEIACHGQRWIHYQDM
;
A
#
# COMPACT_ATOMS: atom_id res chain seq x y z
N MET A 1 7.94 41.15 -20.66
CA MET A 1 7.24 40.02 -21.31
C MET A 1 7.18 38.91 -20.28
N SER A 2 5.99 38.58 -19.77
CA SER A 2 5.87 37.55 -18.73
C SER A 2 6.21 36.19 -19.33
N GLU A 3 7.21 35.51 -18.76
CA GLU A 3 7.46 34.10 -19.05
C GLU A 3 6.17 33.32 -18.77
N THR A 4 5.58 32.75 -19.81
CA THR A 4 4.49 31.80 -19.65
C THR A 4 5.08 30.55 -19.02
N VAL A 5 4.84 30.37 -17.72
CA VAL A 5 5.22 29.15 -17.00
C VAL A 5 4.61 27.96 -17.75
N SER A 6 5.47 27.04 -18.20
CA SER A 6 5.03 25.80 -18.84
C SER A 6 4.26 24.96 -17.83
N TYR A 7 3.04 24.55 -18.17
CA TYR A 7 2.18 23.81 -17.26
C TYR A 7 2.62 22.33 -17.21
N PRO A 8 3.08 21.81 -16.04
CA PRO A 8 3.81 20.54 -15.97
C PRO A 8 2.89 19.31 -15.83
N ARG A 9 1.62 19.41 -16.19
CA ARG A 9 0.64 18.31 -16.08
C ARG A 9 0.06 18.01 -17.44
N ASP A 10 0.05 16.74 -17.80
CA ASP A 10 -0.70 16.27 -18.96
C ASP A 10 -2.18 16.19 -18.62
N MET A 11 -2.96 17.14 -19.14
CA MET A 11 -4.42 17.17 -19.00
C MET A 11 -5.15 16.49 -20.16
N ARG A 12 -4.41 15.98 -21.16
CA ARG A 12 -4.96 15.38 -22.37
C ARG A 12 -4.96 13.86 -22.30
N GLY A 13 -3.85 13.25 -21.88
CA GLY A 13 -3.67 11.80 -21.95
C GLY A 13 -4.00 11.27 -23.34
N TYR A 14 -4.85 10.23 -23.42
CA TYR A 14 -5.27 9.61 -24.69
C TYR A 14 -6.42 10.31 -25.42
N GLY A 15 -7.11 11.28 -24.81
CA GLY A 15 -8.27 11.94 -25.42
C GLY A 15 -9.46 10.99 -25.68
N GLU A 16 -10.26 11.30 -26.72
CA GLU A 16 -11.54 10.63 -27.03
C GLU A 16 -11.40 9.16 -27.47
N HIS A 17 -10.24 8.78 -28.02
CA HIS A 17 -10.03 7.48 -28.65
C HIS A 17 -8.82 6.75 -28.04
N PRO A 18 -8.97 6.17 -26.83
CA PRO A 18 -7.90 5.40 -26.21
C PRO A 18 -7.55 4.16 -27.05
N PRO A 19 -6.29 3.70 -27.00
CA PRO A 19 -5.88 2.51 -27.72
C PRO A 19 -6.63 1.27 -27.23
N HIS A 20 -6.92 0.35 -28.14
CA HIS A 20 -7.46 -0.95 -27.77
C HIS A 20 -6.36 -1.78 -27.09
N ALA A 21 -6.57 -2.18 -25.83
CA ALA A 21 -5.53 -2.79 -25.01
C ALA A 21 -5.12 -4.21 -25.41
N GLN A 22 -5.96 -4.92 -26.18
CA GLN A 22 -5.68 -6.27 -26.70
C GLN A 22 -5.25 -7.27 -25.61
N TRP A 23 -6.00 -7.30 -24.50
CA TRP A 23 -5.68 -8.18 -23.39
C TRP A 23 -5.63 -9.67 -23.79
N PRO A 24 -4.77 -10.48 -23.14
CA PRO A 24 -4.70 -11.91 -23.38
C PRO A 24 -6.08 -12.58 -23.31
N GLY A 25 -6.31 -13.57 -24.19
CA GLY A 25 -7.59 -14.28 -24.24
C GLY A 25 -8.78 -13.43 -24.69
N ASN A 26 -8.55 -12.26 -25.29
CA ASN A 26 -9.61 -11.31 -25.69
C ASN A 26 -10.47 -10.85 -24.49
N ALA A 27 -9.85 -10.73 -23.31
CA ALA A 27 -10.53 -10.27 -22.12
C ALA A 27 -11.05 -8.83 -22.29
N ARG A 28 -12.28 -8.57 -21.83
CA ARG A 28 -12.90 -7.24 -21.90
C ARG A 28 -12.36 -6.28 -20.84
N VAL A 29 -11.79 -6.83 -19.77
CA VAL A 29 -11.22 -6.09 -18.63
C VAL A 29 -10.09 -6.91 -18.04
N ALA A 30 -9.02 -6.24 -17.62
CA ALA A 30 -8.01 -6.80 -16.75
C ALA A 30 -8.31 -6.35 -15.31
N VAL A 31 -8.40 -7.30 -14.38
CA VAL A 31 -8.58 -7.01 -12.95
C VAL A 31 -7.26 -7.28 -12.25
N GLN A 32 -6.75 -6.30 -11.52
CA GLN A 32 -5.51 -6.39 -10.77
C GLN A 32 -5.81 -6.07 -9.30
N PHE A 33 -5.57 -7.05 -8.42
CA PHE A 33 -5.80 -6.92 -6.99
C PHE A 33 -4.51 -6.48 -6.29
N VAL A 34 -4.56 -5.36 -5.57
CA VAL A 34 -3.45 -4.90 -4.74
C VAL A 34 -3.73 -5.22 -3.28
N LEU A 35 -2.75 -5.85 -2.62
CA LEU A 35 -2.70 -5.96 -1.17
C LEU A 35 -1.57 -5.07 -0.65
N ASN A 36 -1.89 -3.95 -0.02
CA ASN A 36 -0.88 -3.17 0.67
C ASN A 36 -0.46 -3.90 1.95
N TYR A 37 0.84 -3.90 2.25
CA TYR A 37 1.39 -4.42 3.49
C TYR A 37 2.27 -3.33 4.11
N GLU A 38 1.67 -2.62 5.05
CA GLU A 38 2.14 -1.33 5.59
C GLU A 38 2.40 -1.44 7.10
N GLU A 39 1.80 -2.44 7.74
CA GLU A 39 1.73 -2.62 9.18
C GLU A 39 3.11 -2.97 9.79
N GLY A 40 3.62 -2.07 10.62
CA GLY A 40 4.99 -2.03 11.13
C GLY A 40 5.91 -1.05 10.39
N GLY A 41 5.39 -0.31 9.41
CA GLY A 41 6.10 0.71 8.63
C GLY A 41 5.52 2.11 8.72
N GLU A 42 4.35 2.27 9.34
CA GLU A 42 3.60 3.51 9.59
C GLU A 42 4.32 4.48 10.55
N ASN A 43 3.73 5.67 10.77
CA ASN A 43 4.28 6.62 11.74
C ASN A 43 4.20 6.06 13.16
N CYS A 44 5.36 5.96 13.80
CA CYS A 44 5.46 5.60 15.21
C CYS A 44 6.73 6.20 15.80
N VAL A 45 6.65 6.72 17.02
CA VAL A 45 7.84 7.21 17.75
C VAL A 45 8.91 6.13 17.92
N LEU A 46 8.54 4.84 17.91
CA LEU A 46 9.48 3.71 17.93
C LEU A 46 10.27 3.55 16.62
N HIS A 47 9.79 4.13 15.53
CA HIS A 47 10.45 4.14 14.22
C HIS A 47 11.32 5.39 14.02
N GLY A 48 11.30 6.32 14.99
CA GLY A 48 12.04 7.58 14.96
C GLY A 48 11.23 8.78 14.44
N ASP A 49 9.92 8.62 14.24
CA ASP A 49 9.04 9.70 13.78
C ASP A 49 8.64 10.63 14.94
N GLU A 50 8.25 11.87 14.63
CA GLU A 50 7.86 12.87 15.65
C GLU A 50 6.53 12.53 16.33
N HIS A 51 5.65 11.77 15.66
CA HIS A 51 4.31 11.49 16.14
C HIS A 51 3.78 10.09 15.77
N SER A 52 2.69 9.69 16.41
CA SER A 52 1.90 8.49 16.09
C SER A 52 1.13 8.61 14.77
N GLU A 53 0.82 7.48 14.15
CA GLU A 53 -0.05 7.42 12.97
C GLU A 53 -1.45 7.99 13.20
N THR A 54 -1.99 8.59 12.15
CA THR A 54 -3.32 9.22 12.13
C THR A 54 -4.18 8.74 10.96
N PHE A 55 -3.58 8.11 9.95
CA PHE A 55 -4.26 7.72 8.72
C PHE A 55 -4.74 6.26 8.75
N LEU A 56 -5.75 5.96 7.91
CA LEU A 56 -6.34 4.63 7.66
C LEU A 56 -6.45 3.67 8.86
N SER A 57 -7.03 4.14 9.96
CA SER A 57 -7.44 3.30 11.09
C SER A 57 -8.95 3.40 11.35
N ASP A 58 -9.47 2.55 12.24
CA ASP A 58 -10.86 2.64 12.70
C ASP A 58 -11.12 3.91 13.55
N ILE A 59 -10.07 4.63 13.95
CA ILE A 59 -10.17 5.92 14.66
C ILE A 59 -10.11 7.04 13.62
N ILE A 60 -11.27 7.34 13.03
CA ILE A 60 -11.41 8.40 12.03
C ILE A 60 -11.11 9.76 12.66
N GLY A 61 -10.15 10.49 12.07
CA GLY A 61 -9.71 11.78 12.61
C GLY A 61 -8.82 11.65 13.86
N ALA A 62 -8.10 10.55 14.00
CA ALA A 62 -7.10 10.39 15.05
C ALA A 62 -6.11 11.57 15.05
N GLU A 63 -5.83 12.10 16.24
CA GLU A 63 -4.81 13.13 16.41
C GLU A 63 -3.41 12.52 16.47
N ALA A 64 -2.43 13.28 16.01
CA ALA A 64 -1.02 12.92 16.10
C ALA A 64 -0.52 13.21 17.53
N TYR A 65 -0.05 12.19 18.24
CA TYR A 65 0.57 12.35 19.54
C TYR A 65 2.09 12.26 19.42
N ARG A 66 2.82 13.12 20.14
CA ARG A 66 4.29 13.02 20.31
C ARG A 66 4.67 11.91 21.29
N ASP A 67 3.95 10.80 21.21
CA ASP A 67 4.08 9.60 22.01
C ASP A 67 3.42 8.44 21.24
N ARG A 68 3.44 7.24 21.81
CA ARG A 68 2.74 6.08 21.27
C ARG A 68 1.23 6.25 21.37
N HIS A 69 0.54 5.95 20.28
CA HIS A 69 -0.92 5.82 20.27
C HIS A 69 -1.29 4.33 20.29
N MET A 70 -1.34 3.75 21.49
CA MET A 70 -1.51 2.31 21.70
C MET A 70 -2.72 1.71 20.96
N SER A 71 -3.83 2.44 20.89
CA SER A 71 -5.02 2.00 20.16
C SER A 71 -4.75 1.86 18.66
N VAL A 72 -4.13 2.87 18.03
CA VAL A 72 -3.76 2.84 16.62
C VAL A 72 -2.74 1.74 16.34
N GLU A 73 -1.72 1.59 17.19
CA GLU A 73 -0.74 0.51 17.07
C GLU A 73 -1.45 -0.86 17.04
N SER A 74 -2.38 -1.12 17.97
CA SER A 74 -3.12 -2.39 18.00
C SER A 74 -4.02 -2.64 16.78
N LEU A 75 -4.51 -1.56 16.14
CA LEU A 75 -5.29 -1.64 14.91
C LEU A 75 -4.42 -2.01 13.71
N TYR A 76 -3.22 -1.42 13.60
CA TYR A 76 -2.22 -1.82 12.61
C TYR A 76 -1.73 -3.25 12.86
N GLU A 77 -1.48 -3.62 14.11
CA GLU A 77 -1.11 -5.00 14.47
C GLU A 77 -2.16 -6.03 14.03
N TYR A 78 -3.44 -5.68 13.98
CA TYR A 78 -4.47 -6.61 13.48
C TYR A 78 -4.23 -7.01 12.01
N GLY A 79 -3.82 -6.06 11.16
CA GLY A 79 -3.53 -6.30 9.76
C GLY A 79 -2.44 -7.36 9.58
N SER A 80 -1.29 -7.18 10.22
CA SER A 80 -0.15 -8.10 10.17
C SER A 80 -0.38 -9.41 10.93
N ARG A 81 -1.13 -9.41 12.04
CA ARG A 81 -1.36 -10.61 12.86
C ARG A 81 -2.48 -11.51 12.33
N ALA A 82 -3.51 -10.93 11.72
CA ALA A 82 -4.74 -11.66 11.39
C ALA A 82 -5.33 -11.32 10.02
N GLY A 83 -5.34 -10.03 9.65
CA GLY A 83 -5.91 -9.55 8.39
C GLY A 83 -5.28 -10.21 7.16
N VAL A 84 -3.96 -10.16 7.06
CA VAL A 84 -3.18 -10.69 5.94
C VAL A 84 -3.46 -12.17 5.70
N TRP A 85 -3.46 -13.01 6.74
CA TRP A 85 -3.69 -14.45 6.61
C TRP A 85 -5.11 -14.79 6.15
N ARG A 86 -6.10 -13.98 6.55
CA ARG A 86 -7.48 -14.15 6.08
C ARG A 86 -7.60 -13.84 4.59
N ILE A 87 -6.94 -12.78 4.13
CA ILE A 87 -6.94 -12.37 2.73
C ILE A 87 -6.23 -13.42 1.87
N LEU A 88 -5.01 -13.81 2.25
CA LEU A 88 -4.24 -14.84 1.51
C LEU A 88 -5.02 -16.14 1.38
N LYS A 89 -5.71 -16.58 2.44
CA LYS A 89 -6.56 -17.78 2.38
C LYS A 89 -7.65 -17.69 1.31
N GLU A 90 -8.27 -16.53 1.13
CA GLU A 90 -9.33 -16.35 0.13
C GLU A 90 -8.79 -16.34 -1.30
N PHE A 91 -7.61 -15.74 -1.53
CA PHE A 91 -6.95 -15.76 -2.83
C PHE A 91 -6.45 -17.17 -3.20
N ARG A 92 -5.81 -17.88 -2.25
CA ARG A 92 -5.42 -19.29 -2.40
C ARG A 92 -6.62 -20.18 -2.78
N LYS A 93 -7.73 -20.04 -2.06
CA LYS A 93 -8.95 -20.82 -2.30
C LYS A 93 -9.49 -20.65 -3.72
N ARG A 94 -9.29 -19.48 -4.32
CA ARG A 94 -9.78 -19.13 -5.66
C ARG A 94 -8.72 -19.26 -6.75
N GLU A 95 -7.50 -19.64 -6.39
CA GLU A 95 -6.35 -19.70 -7.29
C GLU A 95 -6.14 -18.38 -8.06
N LEU A 96 -6.33 -17.25 -7.37
CA LEU A 96 -6.19 -15.92 -7.95
C LEU A 96 -4.87 -15.26 -7.53
N PRO A 97 -4.17 -14.57 -8.45
CA PRO A 97 -3.01 -13.77 -8.10
C PRO A 97 -3.41 -12.41 -7.50
N LEU A 98 -2.48 -11.83 -6.75
CA LEU A 98 -2.48 -10.43 -6.35
C LEU A 98 -1.05 -9.87 -6.45
N THR A 99 -0.94 -8.55 -6.44
CA THR A 99 0.34 -7.84 -6.29
C THR A 99 0.38 -7.23 -4.89
N VAL A 100 1.41 -7.54 -4.12
CA VAL A 100 1.66 -6.93 -2.82
C VAL A 100 2.37 -5.59 -3.03
N PHE A 101 1.83 -4.54 -2.44
CA PHE A 101 2.52 -3.26 -2.28
C PHE A 101 3.18 -3.26 -0.90
N GLY A 102 4.43 -3.71 -0.86
CA GLY A 102 5.15 -3.97 0.38
C GLY A 102 6.01 -2.80 0.82
N VAL A 103 5.73 -2.26 2.00
CA VAL A 103 6.62 -1.29 2.68
C VAL A 103 7.80 -2.07 3.25
N THR A 104 9.03 -1.68 2.92
CA THR A 104 10.19 -2.53 3.24
C THR A 104 10.44 -2.68 4.74
N MET A 105 10.16 -1.65 5.55
CA MET A 105 10.21 -1.75 7.01
C MET A 105 9.18 -2.76 7.56
N ALA A 106 7.93 -2.72 7.08
CA ALA A 106 6.88 -3.66 7.50
C ALA A 106 7.26 -5.10 7.14
N MET A 107 7.75 -5.33 5.92
CA MET A 107 8.23 -6.64 5.47
C MET A 107 9.41 -7.16 6.29
N ALA A 108 10.37 -6.29 6.64
CA ALA A 108 11.51 -6.67 7.47
C ALA A 108 11.11 -7.10 8.90
N ARG A 109 9.97 -6.60 9.42
CA ARG A 109 9.44 -6.98 10.74
C ARG A 109 8.65 -8.29 10.72
N ASN A 110 8.19 -8.75 9.56
CA ASN A 110 7.41 -9.98 9.44
C ASN A 110 7.83 -10.81 8.21
N PRO A 111 9.05 -11.39 8.24
CA PRO A 111 9.58 -12.17 7.11
C PRO A 111 8.74 -13.42 6.80
N ASP A 112 8.00 -13.97 7.77
CA ASP A 112 7.14 -15.14 7.56
C ASP A 112 5.98 -14.84 6.59
N VAL A 113 5.38 -13.64 6.70
CA VAL A 113 4.36 -13.17 5.76
C VAL A 113 4.95 -12.93 4.38
N VAL A 114 6.17 -12.40 4.30
CA VAL A 114 6.89 -12.21 3.03
C VAL A 114 7.12 -13.56 2.35
N GLN A 115 7.57 -14.57 3.09
CA GLN A 115 7.75 -15.91 2.57
C GLN A 115 6.42 -16.48 2.05
N ALA A 116 5.32 -16.27 2.78
CA ALA A 116 3.99 -16.69 2.32
C ALA A 116 3.57 -16.03 1.00
N PHE A 117 3.87 -14.75 0.79
CA PHE A 117 3.63 -14.08 -0.49
C PHE A 117 4.40 -14.72 -1.64
N LEU A 118 5.69 -15.05 -1.41
CA LEU A 118 6.54 -15.70 -2.40
C LEU A 118 6.09 -17.13 -2.71
N ASP A 119 5.74 -17.91 -1.68
CA ASP A 119 5.27 -19.28 -1.83
C ASP A 119 3.96 -19.36 -2.62
N ASP A 120 3.09 -18.35 -2.47
CA ASP A 120 1.83 -18.22 -3.23
C ASP A 120 2.04 -17.67 -4.65
N GLY A 121 3.27 -17.30 -5.02
CA GLY A 121 3.59 -16.74 -6.33
C GLY A 121 3.05 -15.32 -6.56
N HIS A 122 2.77 -14.57 -5.49
CA HIS A 122 2.34 -13.18 -5.60
C HIS A 122 3.53 -12.28 -5.98
N GLU A 123 3.27 -11.28 -6.83
CA GLU A 123 4.25 -10.23 -7.12
C GLU A 123 4.44 -9.35 -5.88
N ILE A 124 5.66 -8.89 -5.60
CA ILE A 124 5.94 -7.89 -4.55
C ILE A 124 6.51 -6.64 -5.21
N ALA A 125 5.70 -5.58 -5.25
CA ALA A 125 6.12 -4.25 -5.66
C ALA A 125 6.58 -3.43 -4.44
N CYS A 126 7.53 -2.51 -4.66
CA CYS A 126 8.02 -1.62 -3.62
C CYS A 126 6.96 -0.56 -3.29
N HIS A 127 6.56 -0.47 -2.03
CA HIS A 127 5.69 0.59 -1.52
C HIS A 127 6.45 1.61 -0.67
N GLY A 128 7.74 1.81 -0.98
CA GLY A 128 8.63 2.70 -0.23
C GLY A 128 9.27 2.02 0.98
N GLN A 129 10.23 2.70 1.59
CA GLN A 129 10.89 2.21 2.80
C GLN A 129 9.99 2.34 4.03
N ARG A 130 9.22 3.44 4.08
CA ARG A 130 8.34 3.86 5.16
C ARG A 130 6.97 4.17 4.58
N TRP A 131 5.95 3.98 5.39
CA TRP A 131 4.59 4.40 5.06
C TRP A 131 4.31 5.73 5.76
N ILE A 132 4.65 6.82 5.09
CA ILE A 132 4.58 8.19 5.62
C ILE A 132 4.23 9.15 4.50
N HIS A 133 3.86 10.38 4.86
CA HIS A 133 3.57 11.43 3.89
C HIS A 133 4.87 12.02 3.30
N TYR A 134 5.03 11.98 1.98
CA TYR A 134 6.26 12.38 1.28
C TYR A 134 6.25 13.80 0.68
N GLN A 135 5.16 14.56 0.85
CA GLN A 135 5.00 15.89 0.21
C GLN A 135 6.10 16.90 0.56
N ASP A 136 6.60 16.86 1.80
CA ASP A 136 7.51 17.88 2.35
C ASP A 136 8.93 17.35 2.60
N MET A 137 9.29 16.24 1.97
CA MET A 137 10.63 15.62 2.06
C MET A 137 11.62 16.15 1.04
#